data_AF-A0A848DJX2-F1
#
_entry.id   AF-A0A848DJX2-F1
#
_cell.length_a   1.000
_cell.length_b   1.000
_cell.length_c   1.000
_cell.angle_alpha   90.00
_cell.angle_beta   90.00
_cell.angle_gamma   90.00
#
_symmetry.space_group_name_H-M   'P 1'
#
loop_
_entity.id
_entity.type
_entity.pdbx_description
1 polymer ?
#
loop_
_entity_poly.entity_id
_entity_poly.type
_entity_poly.pdbx_seq_one_letter_code
_entity_poly.pdbx_strand_id
1 'polypeptide(L)'
;MPGNREAPANDLTGVNCAECREALSARLDGEEHPGESAAVDAHVEGCADCRLFADRAAHVTRLTRTRVAEPGPDLAAAVLAAAPRPRRPRWPMVMRVALAAVGLGQFALAINGVVLTGTSGPAHHGVDLAGASTAHFSNESSAWNLALAVGFLWVAGSSTRASGLVPVVGAFVGVLGVLSLMDLLAERVDPARLAGHGLILIGLLLVIGLRRTRGGGGDAPGGRIGRPTTSGRASDPRSDPRSEPAGRIGTAGGGLTPVAQQDAA
;
A
#
# COMPACT_ATOMS: atom_id res chain seq x y z
N MET A 1 -36.03 52.19 -0.53
CA MET A 1 -34.93 51.58 0.26
C MET A 1 -33.65 51.82 -0.51
N PRO A 2 -32.72 52.66 0.00
CA PRO A 2 -31.48 52.97 -0.69
C PRO A 2 -30.54 51.76 -0.67
N GLY A 3 -29.82 51.56 -1.78
CA GLY A 3 -28.90 50.43 -1.96
C GLY A 3 -27.63 50.59 -1.12
N ASN A 4 -27.39 49.62 -0.24
CA ASN A 4 -26.19 49.55 0.59
C ASN A 4 -25.08 48.82 -0.16
N ARG A 5 -24.44 49.48 -1.14
CA ARG A 5 -23.20 49.00 -1.73
C ARG A 5 -22.06 49.86 -1.22
N GLU A 6 -21.38 49.36 -0.20
CA GLU A 6 -20.03 49.79 0.12
C GLU A 6 -19.10 49.27 -1.00
N ALA A 7 -18.27 50.16 -1.54
CA ALA A 7 -17.24 49.79 -2.50
C ALA A 7 -16.07 49.12 -1.76
N PRO A 8 -15.59 47.94 -2.16
CA PRO A 8 -14.29 47.46 -1.73
C PRO A 8 -13.22 47.92 -2.72
N ALA A 9 -12.26 48.67 -2.20
CA ALA A 9 -10.97 48.86 -2.82
C ALA A 9 -10.24 47.50 -2.87
N ASN A 10 -10.05 46.97 -4.08
CA ASN A 10 -8.88 46.18 -4.48
C ASN A 10 -8.99 45.83 -5.97
N ASP A 11 -8.93 46.86 -6.82
CA ASP A 11 -8.49 46.69 -8.20
C ASP A 11 -6.98 46.84 -8.20
N LEU A 12 -6.29 45.73 -8.49
CA LEU A 12 -5.06 45.63 -9.30
C LEU A 12 -4.51 44.21 -9.12
N THR A 13 -4.82 43.31 -10.08
CA THR A 13 -4.29 41.94 -10.30
C THR A 13 -4.92 40.72 -9.60
N GLY A 14 -6.20 40.75 -9.21
CA GLY A 14 -6.85 39.56 -8.65
C GLY A 14 -8.35 39.49 -8.95
N VAL A 15 -8.84 38.25 -9.13
CA VAL A 15 -10.27 37.88 -9.20
C VAL A 15 -11.03 38.52 -8.04
N ASN A 16 -12.18 39.14 -8.29
CA ASN A 16 -13.01 39.70 -7.22
C ASN A 16 -13.88 38.62 -6.54
N CYS A 17 -14.52 38.94 -5.41
CA CYS A 17 -15.31 37.94 -4.67
C CYS A 17 -16.52 37.39 -5.46
N ALA A 18 -17.09 38.15 -6.40
CA ALA A 18 -18.21 37.67 -7.20
C ALA A 18 -17.73 36.65 -8.24
N GLU A 19 -16.68 37.00 -8.98
CA GLU A 19 -16.01 36.14 -9.96
C GLU A 19 -15.47 34.86 -9.30
N CYS A 20 -14.87 34.98 -8.10
CA CYS A 20 -14.38 33.83 -7.35
C CYS A 20 -15.51 32.85 -6.99
N ARG A 21 -16.69 33.36 -6.58
CA ARG A 21 -17.84 32.52 -6.22
C ARG A 21 -18.45 31.84 -7.44
N GLU A 22 -18.52 32.54 -8.57
CA GLU A 22 -18.98 32.00 -9.84
C GLU A 22 -18.06 30.86 -10.31
N ALA A 23 -16.75 31.09 -10.33
CA ALA A 23 -15.77 30.07 -10.70
C ALA A 23 -15.80 28.86 -9.75
N LEU A 24 -15.97 29.08 -8.44
CA LEU A 24 -16.15 27.99 -7.46
C LEU A 24 -17.44 27.19 -7.72
N SER A 25 -18.52 27.83 -8.17
CA SER A 25 -19.75 27.14 -8.58
C SER A 25 -19.52 26.32 -9.84
N ALA A 26 -18.93 26.91 -10.88
CA ALA A 26 -18.61 26.24 -12.14
C ALA A 26 -17.74 25.00 -11.89
N ARG A 27 -16.74 25.10 -11.00
CA ARG A 27 -15.94 23.95 -10.55
C ARG A 27 -16.76 22.82 -9.93
N LEU A 28 -17.75 23.14 -9.09
CA LEU A 28 -18.61 22.13 -8.48
C LEU A 28 -19.46 21.40 -9.51
N ASP A 29 -19.87 22.09 -10.57
CA ASP A 29 -20.65 21.55 -11.69
C ASP A 29 -19.79 20.85 -12.76
N GLY A 30 -18.46 21.02 -12.70
CA GLY A 30 -17.51 20.45 -13.65
C GLY A 30 -17.31 21.30 -14.91
N GLU A 31 -17.73 22.57 -14.87
CA GLU A 31 -17.67 23.55 -15.96
C GLU A 31 -16.52 24.56 -15.77
N GLU A 32 -15.45 24.17 -15.06
CA GLU A 32 -14.30 25.05 -14.80
C GLU A 32 -13.59 25.48 -16.10
N HIS A 33 -13.33 26.79 -16.25
CA HIS A 33 -12.59 27.30 -17.40
C HIS A 33 -11.07 27.09 -17.22
N PRO A 34 -10.36 26.59 -18.26
CA PRO A 34 -8.91 26.49 -18.22
C PRO A 34 -8.25 27.85 -17.95
N GLY A 35 -7.38 27.90 -16.94
CA GLY A 35 -6.58 29.09 -16.61
C GLY A 35 -7.09 29.93 -15.44
N GLU A 36 -8.32 29.71 -14.97
CA GLU A 36 -8.88 30.45 -13.82
C GLU A 36 -8.45 29.84 -12.48
N SER A 37 -7.93 28.61 -12.49
CA SER A 37 -7.76 27.83 -11.27
C SER A 37 -6.84 28.48 -10.24
N ALA A 38 -5.67 28.93 -10.70
CA ALA A 38 -4.64 29.51 -9.84
C ALA A 38 -5.09 30.84 -9.20
N ALA A 39 -5.83 31.66 -9.94
CA ALA A 39 -6.28 32.97 -9.45
C ALA A 39 -7.40 32.83 -8.41
N VAL A 40 -8.32 31.89 -8.62
CA VAL A 40 -9.39 31.56 -7.67
C VAL A 40 -8.81 30.94 -6.40
N ASP A 41 -7.82 30.05 -6.51
CA ASP A 41 -7.18 29.42 -5.34
C ASP A 41 -6.46 30.46 -4.48
N ALA A 42 -5.69 31.35 -5.10
CA ALA A 42 -5.03 32.47 -4.42
C ALA A 42 -6.05 33.40 -3.72
N HIS A 43 -7.20 33.65 -4.35
CA HIS A 43 -8.26 34.45 -3.73
C HIS A 43 -8.89 33.74 -2.52
N VAL A 44 -9.12 32.43 -2.57
CA VAL A 44 -9.66 31.65 -1.44
C VAL A 44 -8.66 31.61 -0.28
N GLU A 45 -7.35 31.56 -0.54
CA GLU A 45 -6.33 31.68 0.51
C GLU A 45 -6.32 33.06 1.19
N GLY A 46 -6.61 34.13 0.44
CA GLY A 46 -6.67 35.49 0.95
C GLY A 46 -8.00 35.90 1.60
N CYS A 47 -9.12 35.28 1.20
CA CYS A 47 -10.47 35.74 1.54
C CYS A 47 -11.25 34.73 2.40
N ALA A 48 -11.52 35.10 3.66
CA ALA A 48 -12.28 34.26 4.59
C ALA A 48 -13.73 33.98 4.12
N ASP A 49 -14.38 34.96 3.49
CA ASP A 49 -15.75 34.81 2.99
C ASP A 49 -15.83 33.83 1.82
N CYS A 50 -14.83 33.84 0.93
CA CYS A 50 -14.77 32.90 -0.19
C CYS A 50 -14.41 31.47 0.28
N ARG A 51 -13.61 31.30 1.34
CA ARG A 51 -13.44 29.99 2.00
C ARG A 51 -14.76 29.45 2.55
N LEU A 52 -15.46 30.27 3.33
CA LEU A 52 -16.75 29.90 3.92
C LEU A 52 -17.80 29.58 2.84
N PHE A 53 -17.81 30.33 1.74
CA PHE A 53 -18.65 30.04 0.60
C PHE A 53 -18.30 28.68 -0.02
N ALA A 54 -17.02 28.40 -0.30
CA ALA A 54 -16.57 27.14 -0.90
C ALA A 54 -16.98 25.92 -0.04
N ASP A 55 -16.79 26.00 1.27
CA ASP A 55 -17.16 24.92 2.20
C ASP A 55 -18.68 24.67 2.22
N ARG A 56 -19.47 25.74 2.27
CA ARG A 56 -20.94 25.65 2.25
C ARG A 56 -21.46 25.11 0.93
N ALA A 57 -20.94 25.62 -0.19
CA ALA A 57 -21.32 25.17 -1.52
C ALA A 57 -20.98 23.68 -1.69
N ALA A 58 -19.76 23.26 -1.34
CA ALA A 58 -19.37 21.86 -1.39
C ALA A 58 -20.23 20.96 -0.47
N HIS A 59 -20.64 21.46 0.70
CA HIS A 59 -21.53 20.73 1.60
C HIS A 59 -22.93 20.52 0.99
N VAL A 60 -23.53 21.57 0.41
CA VAL A 60 -24.84 21.48 -0.26
C VAL A 60 -24.77 20.59 -1.50
N THR A 61 -23.71 20.71 -2.32
CA THR A 61 -23.49 19.84 -3.48
C THR A 61 -23.36 18.37 -3.07
N ARG A 62 -22.71 18.07 -1.94
CA ARG A 62 -22.68 16.70 -1.41
C ARG A 62 -24.06 16.21 -1.04
N LEU A 63 -24.81 16.96 -0.23
CA LEU A 63 -26.16 16.58 0.21
C LEU A 63 -27.11 16.33 -0.96
N THR A 64 -27.03 17.16 -2.00
CA THR A 64 -27.88 17.04 -3.19
C THR A 64 -27.48 15.88 -4.10
N ARG A 65 -26.18 15.56 -4.21
CA ARG A 65 -25.69 14.42 -5.00
C ARG A 65 -25.86 13.08 -4.28
N THR A 66 -25.89 13.06 -2.96
CA THR A 66 -26.12 11.84 -2.17
C THR A 66 -27.61 11.62 -1.91
N ARG A 67 -28.38 11.38 -2.98
CA ARG A 67 -29.72 10.82 -2.84
C ARG A 67 -29.62 9.29 -2.96
N VAL A 68 -30.40 8.57 -2.17
CA VAL A 68 -30.56 7.12 -2.33
C VAL A 68 -31.05 6.88 -3.76
N ALA A 69 -30.28 6.11 -4.54
CA ALA A 69 -30.68 5.73 -5.89
C ALA A 69 -32.03 5.01 -5.81
N GLU A 70 -32.98 5.41 -6.67
CA GLU A 70 -34.23 4.68 -6.74
C GLU A 70 -33.98 3.23 -7.19
N PRO A 71 -34.75 2.25 -6.69
CA PRO A 71 -34.62 0.87 -7.10
C PRO A 71 -34.80 0.75 -8.62
N GLY A 72 -33.70 0.52 -9.34
CA GLY A 72 -33.67 0.27 -10.78
C GLY A 72 -33.21 -1.15 -11.08
N PRO A 73 -33.29 -1.60 -12.35
CA PRO A 73 -32.74 -2.89 -12.75
C PRO A 73 -31.22 -2.93 -12.47
N ASP A 74 -30.73 -4.07 -11.97
CA ASP A 74 -29.29 -4.25 -11.74
C ASP A 74 -28.55 -4.37 -13.07
N LEU A 75 -27.98 -3.23 -13.50
CA LEU A 75 -27.18 -3.12 -14.71
C LEU A 75 -25.69 -3.38 -14.46
N ALA A 76 -25.27 -3.73 -13.24
CA ALA A 76 -23.84 -3.84 -12.90
C ALA A 76 -23.11 -4.83 -13.81
N ALA A 77 -23.70 -6.00 -14.05
CA ALA A 77 -23.13 -7.01 -14.94
C ALA A 77 -23.06 -6.54 -16.40
N ALA A 78 -24.10 -5.89 -16.91
CA ALA A 78 -24.16 -5.36 -18.27
C ALA A 78 -23.14 -4.24 -18.50
N VAL A 79 -23.00 -3.32 -17.54
CA VAL A 79 -22.02 -2.24 -17.58
C VAL A 79 -20.60 -2.81 -17.52
N LEU A 80 -20.33 -3.77 -16.64
CA LEU A 80 -19.02 -4.43 -16.55
C LEU A 80 -18.65 -5.22 -17.82
N ALA A 81 -19.65 -5.82 -18.48
CA ALA A 81 -19.44 -6.54 -19.74
C ALA A 81 -19.19 -5.59 -20.92
N ALA A 82 -19.85 -4.43 -20.93
CA ALA A 82 -19.69 -3.39 -21.96
C ALA A 82 -18.44 -2.51 -21.74
N ALA A 83 -17.92 -2.46 -20.52
CA ALA A 83 -16.74 -1.68 -20.20
C ALA A 83 -15.50 -2.16 -20.99
N PRO A 84 -14.76 -1.27 -21.65
CA PRO A 84 -13.50 -1.62 -22.29
C PRO A 84 -12.58 -2.27 -21.25
N ARG A 85 -12.12 -3.50 -21.50
CA ARG A 85 -11.14 -4.14 -20.63
C ARG A 85 -9.87 -3.30 -20.68
N PRO A 86 -9.42 -2.70 -19.55
CA PRO A 86 -8.18 -1.97 -19.55
C PRO A 86 -7.08 -2.94 -19.96
N ARG A 87 -6.31 -2.59 -21.00
CA ARG A 87 -5.15 -3.37 -21.42
C ARG A 87 -4.15 -3.35 -20.28
N ARG A 88 -4.18 -4.40 -19.44
CA ARG A 88 -3.18 -4.55 -18.38
C ARG A 88 -1.83 -4.75 -19.05
N PRO A 89 -0.84 -3.87 -18.81
CA PRO A 89 0.48 -4.06 -19.40
C PRO A 89 1.02 -5.42 -18.96
N ARG A 90 1.59 -6.20 -19.89
CA ARG A 90 2.17 -7.52 -19.59
C ARG A 90 3.45 -7.41 -18.76
N TRP A 91 4.07 -6.24 -18.73
CA TRP A 91 5.37 -5.99 -18.10
C TRP A 91 5.46 -6.39 -16.61
N PRO A 92 4.50 -6.04 -15.72
CA PRO A 92 4.54 -6.49 -14.33
C PRO A 92 4.44 -8.01 -14.17
N MET A 93 3.76 -8.70 -15.09
CA MET A 93 3.69 -10.16 -15.10
C MET A 93 5.05 -10.75 -15.48
N VAL A 94 5.69 -10.23 -16.52
CA VAL A 94 7.05 -10.64 -16.94
C VAL A 94 8.04 -10.42 -15.80
N MET A 95 8.01 -9.27 -15.14
CA MET A 95 8.87 -8.95 -13.99
C MET A 95 8.65 -9.94 -12.82
N ARG A 96 7.40 -10.34 -12.55
CA ARG A 96 7.09 -11.35 -11.50
C ARG A 96 7.61 -12.73 -11.86
N VAL A 97 7.45 -13.16 -13.11
CA VAL A 97 7.97 -14.45 -13.58
C VAL A 97 9.49 -14.45 -13.51
N ALA A 98 10.15 -13.37 -13.96
CA ALA A 98 11.59 -13.22 -13.84
C ALA A 98 12.05 -13.24 -12.37
N LEU A 99 11.34 -12.56 -11.47
CA LEU A 99 11.65 -12.55 -10.05
C LEU A 99 11.46 -13.94 -9.41
N ALA A 100 10.45 -14.68 -9.83
CA ALA A 100 10.25 -16.06 -9.40
C ALA A 100 11.39 -16.98 -9.88
N ALA A 101 11.85 -16.81 -11.12
CA ALA A 101 12.99 -17.56 -11.65
C ALA A 101 14.29 -17.24 -10.87
N VAL A 102 14.52 -15.97 -10.55
CA VAL A 102 15.65 -15.54 -9.68
C VAL A 102 15.53 -16.16 -8.29
N GLY A 103 14.35 -16.14 -7.69
CA GLY A 103 14.09 -16.78 -6.39
C GLY A 103 14.36 -18.29 -6.42
N LEU A 104 13.97 -18.98 -7.49
CA LEU A 104 14.25 -20.40 -7.69
C LEU A 104 15.76 -20.67 -7.87
N GLY A 105 16.47 -19.81 -8.57
CA GLY A 105 17.93 -19.87 -8.68
C GLY A 105 18.64 -19.72 -7.33
N GLN A 106 18.21 -18.75 -6.51
CA GLN A 106 18.70 -18.57 -5.14
C GLN A 106 18.41 -19.79 -4.26
N PHE A 107 17.23 -20.40 -4.41
CA PHE A 107 16.87 -21.63 -3.71
C PHE A 107 17.79 -22.78 -4.11
N ALA A 108 18.03 -22.96 -5.41
CA ALA A 108 18.95 -23.99 -5.89
C ALA A 108 20.38 -23.80 -5.35
N LEU A 109 20.88 -22.56 -5.28
CA LEU A 109 22.17 -22.25 -4.67
C LEU A 109 22.20 -22.59 -3.18
N ALA A 110 21.13 -22.29 -2.44
CA ALA A 110 21.01 -22.64 -1.02
C ALA A 110 21.07 -24.16 -0.79
N ILE A 111 20.31 -24.94 -1.59
CA ILE A 111 20.32 -26.40 -1.51
C ILE A 111 21.69 -26.96 -1.88
N ASN A 112 22.32 -26.44 -2.93
CA ASN A 112 23.64 -26.89 -3.34
C ASN A 112 24.68 -26.69 -2.23
N GLY A 113 24.66 -25.54 -1.53
CA GLY A 113 25.57 -25.27 -0.41
C GLY A 113 25.41 -26.24 0.76
N VAL A 114 24.17 -26.63 1.09
CA VAL A 114 23.90 -27.62 2.15
C VAL A 114 24.31 -29.03 1.72
N VAL A 115 23.99 -29.44 0.49
CA VAL A 115 24.27 -30.80 -0.01
C VAL A 115 25.77 -31.04 -0.18
N LEU A 116 26.53 -30.08 -0.73
CA LEU A 116 27.99 -30.20 -0.86
C LEU A 116 28.66 -30.36 0.52
N THR A 117 28.16 -29.63 1.52
CA THR A 117 28.68 -29.67 2.89
C THR A 117 28.32 -30.98 3.59
N GLY A 118 27.09 -31.50 3.40
CA GLY A 118 26.60 -32.71 4.06
C GLY A 118 27.10 -34.03 3.45
N THR A 119 27.56 -34.04 2.20
CA THR A 119 28.11 -35.22 1.52
C THR A 119 29.62 -35.39 1.70
N SER A 120 30.29 -34.34 2.20
CA SER A 120 31.69 -34.38 2.63
C SER A 120 31.75 -35.07 3.99
N GLY A 121 31.95 -36.39 4.01
CA GLY A 121 31.88 -37.21 5.23
C GLY A 121 32.81 -36.80 6.39
N PRO A 122 32.69 -37.44 7.58
CA PRO A 122 33.38 -37.06 8.83
C PRO A 122 34.92 -37.10 8.78
N ALA A 123 35.54 -37.57 7.68
CA ALA A 123 36.99 -37.54 7.47
C ALA A 123 37.54 -36.16 7.03
N HIS A 124 36.67 -35.20 6.73
CA HIS A 124 37.02 -33.83 6.38
C HIS A 124 36.48 -32.82 7.41
N HIS A 125 36.80 -32.99 8.70
CA HIS A 125 36.75 -31.86 9.62
C HIS A 125 37.64 -30.76 9.04
N GLY A 126 36.98 -29.73 8.51
CA GLY A 126 37.56 -28.72 7.65
C GLY A 126 38.75 -28.05 8.30
N VAL A 127 39.62 -27.50 7.47
CA VAL A 127 40.70 -26.61 7.90
C VAL A 127 40.06 -25.51 8.75
N ASP A 128 40.26 -25.55 10.07
CA ASP A 128 39.78 -24.52 10.98
C ASP A 128 40.55 -23.23 10.71
N LEU A 129 39.93 -22.31 9.98
CA LEU A 129 40.49 -20.99 9.74
C LEU A 129 39.98 -20.08 10.85
N ALA A 130 40.84 -19.82 11.85
CA ALA A 130 40.54 -18.91 12.96
C ALA A 130 39.25 -19.24 13.76
N GLY A 131 38.95 -20.52 13.98
CA GLY A 131 37.89 -20.97 14.90
C GLY A 131 36.49 -21.14 14.30
N ALA A 132 36.33 -20.97 12.98
CA ALA A 132 35.10 -21.30 12.26
C ALA A 132 35.39 -22.29 11.12
N SER A 133 34.69 -23.42 11.13
CA SER A 133 34.85 -24.44 10.08
C SER A 133 34.24 -23.98 8.76
N THR A 134 34.79 -24.45 7.64
CA THR A 134 34.25 -24.21 6.29
C THR A 134 32.78 -24.63 6.14
N ALA A 135 32.34 -25.62 6.93
CA ALA A 135 30.96 -26.05 7.00
C ALA A 135 30.04 -25.00 7.67
N HIS A 136 30.50 -24.31 8.72
CA HIS A 136 29.74 -23.24 9.35
C HIS A 136 29.48 -22.06 8.39
N PHE A 137 30.51 -21.60 7.67
CA PHE A 137 30.34 -20.55 6.65
C PHE A 137 29.41 -20.96 5.51
N SER A 138 29.48 -22.23 5.08
CA SER A 138 28.62 -22.76 4.03
C SER A 138 27.15 -22.81 4.46
N ASN A 139 26.89 -23.21 5.72
CA ASN A 139 25.55 -23.20 6.30
C ASN A 139 24.99 -21.77 6.43
N GLU A 140 25.79 -20.82 6.92
CA GLU A 140 25.39 -19.42 7.01
C GLU A 140 25.07 -18.84 5.63
N SER A 141 25.94 -19.04 4.64
CA SER A 141 25.71 -18.60 3.26
C SER A 141 24.46 -19.24 2.66
N SER A 142 24.19 -20.51 2.95
CA SER A 142 23.01 -21.23 2.46
C SER A 142 21.72 -20.68 3.09
N ALA A 143 21.74 -20.38 4.39
CA ALA A 143 20.62 -19.76 5.09
C ALA A 143 20.28 -18.38 4.49
N TRP A 144 21.28 -17.55 4.20
CA TRP A 144 21.09 -16.27 3.53
C TRP A 144 20.48 -16.40 2.12
N ASN A 145 20.98 -17.35 1.31
CA ASN A 145 20.44 -17.61 -0.01
C ASN A 145 18.98 -18.09 0.05
N LEU A 146 18.64 -18.95 1.03
CA LEU A 146 17.28 -19.41 1.25
C LEU A 146 16.35 -18.26 1.68
N ALA A 147 16.80 -17.38 2.57
CA ALA A 147 16.03 -16.23 3.01
C ALA A 147 15.70 -15.28 1.83
N LEU A 148 16.68 -15.00 0.98
CA LEU A 148 16.48 -14.21 -0.24
C LEU A 148 15.54 -14.89 -1.23
N ALA A 149 15.67 -16.21 -1.43
CA ALA A 149 14.78 -16.99 -2.28
C ALA A 149 13.31 -16.87 -1.82
N VAL A 150 13.05 -17.10 -0.53
CA VAL A 150 11.72 -16.96 0.07
C VAL A 150 11.19 -15.54 -0.08
N GLY A 151 12.02 -14.53 0.18
CA GLY A 151 11.66 -13.13 -0.01
C GLY A 151 11.25 -12.81 -1.46
N PHE A 152 12.03 -13.23 -2.45
CA PHE A 152 11.72 -12.99 -3.87
C PHE A 152 10.48 -13.75 -4.34
N LEU A 153 10.31 -15.01 -3.95
CA LEU A 153 9.12 -15.81 -4.27
C LEU A 153 7.86 -15.21 -3.63
N TRP A 154 7.96 -14.76 -2.38
CA TRP A 154 6.89 -14.04 -1.69
C TRP A 154 6.48 -12.78 -2.47
N VAL A 155 7.46 -11.95 -2.87
CA VAL A 155 7.16 -10.74 -3.66
C VAL A 155 6.54 -11.07 -5.02
N ALA A 156 7.02 -12.13 -5.68
CA ALA A 156 6.49 -12.57 -6.98
C ALA A 156 5.02 -13.02 -6.89
N GLY A 157 4.64 -13.72 -5.81
CA GLY A 157 3.27 -14.17 -5.55
C GLY A 157 2.35 -13.10 -4.91
N SER A 158 2.92 -12.11 -4.23
CA SER A 158 2.14 -11.12 -3.48
C SER A 158 1.48 -10.05 -4.36
N SER A 159 0.21 -9.76 -4.06
CA SER A 159 -0.49 -8.57 -4.55
C SER A 159 -0.19 -7.31 -3.72
N THR A 160 0.28 -7.49 -2.48
CA THR A 160 0.57 -6.43 -1.51
C THR A 160 1.92 -5.72 -1.78
N ARG A 161 2.12 -4.53 -1.18
CA ARG A 161 3.38 -3.79 -1.33
C ARG A 161 4.44 -4.43 -0.44
N ALA A 162 5.45 -5.07 -1.04
CA ALA A 162 6.67 -5.47 -0.34
C ALA A 162 7.62 -4.28 -0.16
N SER A 163 7.18 -3.26 0.59
CA SER A 163 7.95 -2.03 0.81
C SER A 163 9.19 -2.25 1.68
N GLY A 164 9.12 -3.15 2.66
CA GLY A 164 10.22 -3.42 3.60
C GLY A 164 11.40 -4.20 3.01
N LEU A 165 11.21 -4.96 1.94
CA LEU A 165 12.28 -5.79 1.37
C LEU A 165 13.39 -4.94 0.72
N VAL A 166 13.03 -3.83 0.09
CA VAL A 166 13.99 -2.99 -0.67
C VAL A 166 15.08 -2.37 0.21
N PRO A 167 14.80 -1.71 1.35
CA PRO A 167 15.88 -1.16 2.17
C PRO A 167 16.80 -2.25 2.74
N VAL A 168 16.24 -3.41 3.14
CA VAL A 168 17.02 -4.52 3.71
C VAL A 168 17.92 -5.16 2.65
N VAL A 169 17.33 -5.61 1.53
CA VAL A 169 18.10 -6.24 0.43
C VAL A 169 19.01 -5.21 -0.24
N GLY A 170 18.59 -3.95 -0.31
CA GLY A 170 19.41 -2.85 -0.83
C GLY A 170 20.67 -2.60 -0.01
N ALA A 171 20.56 -2.54 1.32
CA ALA A 171 21.73 -2.42 2.20
C ALA A 171 22.67 -3.62 2.05
N PHE A 172 22.12 -4.83 2.02
CA PHE A 172 22.88 -6.06 1.82
C PHE A 172 23.65 -6.04 0.48
N VAL A 173 22.97 -5.76 -0.63
CA VAL A 173 23.58 -5.67 -1.97
C VAL A 173 24.62 -4.55 -2.04
N GLY A 174 24.39 -3.41 -1.37
CA GLY A 174 25.34 -2.31 -1.31
C GLY A 174 26.66 -2.72 -0.66
N VAL A 175 26.59 -3.33 0.53
CA VAL A 175 27.78 -3.86 1.23
C VAL A 175 28.46 -4.94 0.40
N LEU A 176 27.68 -5.89 -0.14
CA LEU A 176 28.21 -6.97 -0.98
C LEU A 176 28.91 -6.45 -2.24
N GLY A 177 28.40 -5.36 -2.83
CA GLY A 177 28.99 -4.70 -3.98
C GLY A 177 30.35 -4.06 -3.65
N VAL A 178 30.48 -3.40 -2.49
CA VAL A 178 31.77 -2.85 -2.03
C VAL A 178 32.79 -3.96 -1.82
N LEU A 179 32.40 -5.04 -1.12
CA LEU A 179 33.30 -6.18 -0.90
C LEU A 179 33.70 -6.85 -2.22
N SER A 180 32.75 -7.05 -3.13
CA SER A 180 33.03 -7.63 -4.45
C SER A 180 33.96 -6.76 -5.29
N LEU A 181 33.83 -5.43 -5.21
CA LEU A 181 34.73 -4.50 -5.88
C LEU A 181 36.14 -4.58 -5.30
N MET A 182 36.28 -4.68 -3.98
CA MET A 182 37.57 -4.88 -3.33
C MET A 182 38.22 -6.20 -3.76
N ASP A 183 37.45 -7.29 -3.82
CA ASP A 183 37.94 -8.60 -4.27
C ASP A 183 38.37 -8.56 -5.75
N LEU A 184 37.62 -7.86 -6.61
CA LEU A 184 37.96 -7.62 -8.02
C LEU A 184 39.28 -6.86 -8.16
N LEU A 185 39.45 -5.77 -7.40
CA LEU A 185 40.68 -4.97 -7.42
C LEU A 185 41.89 -5.74 -6.86
N ALA A 186 41.65 -6.72 -6.00
CA ALA A 186 42.67 -7.59 -5.45
C ALA A 186 42.93 -8.86 -6.28
N GLU A 187 42.30 -9.00 -7.46
CA GLU A 187 42.36 -10.17 -8.33
C GLU A 187 41.97 -11.50 -7.65
N ARG A 188 41.11 -11.44 -6.63
CA ARG A 188 40.69 -12.57 -5.79
C ARG A 188 39.25 -13.02 -6.09
N VAL A 189 38.88 -13.08 -7.37
CA VAL A 189 37.49 -13.36 -7.75
C VAL A 189 37.30 -14.79 -8.22
N ASP A 190 36.43 -15.49 -7.51
CA ASP A 190 35.80 -16.71 -7.99
C ASP A 190 34.62 -16.35 -8.93
N PRO A 191 34.62 -16.80 -10.20
CA PRO A 191 33.55 -16.53 -11.15
C PRO A 191 32.18 -17.00 -10.69
N ALA A 192 32.12 -18.14 -9.99
CA ALA A 192 30.86 -18.70 -9.50
C ALA A 192 30.26 -17.83 -8.38
N ARG A 193 31.12 -17.27 -7.53
CA ARG A 193 30.73 -16.36 -6.46
C ARG A 193 30.19 -15.04 -7.02
N LEU A 194 30.87 -14.49 -8.02
CA LEU A 194 30.43 -13.27 -8.69
C LEU A 194 29.07 -13.45 -9.39
N ALA A 195 28.84 -14.60 -10.02
CA ALA A 195 27.55 -14.92 -10.64
C ALA A 195 26.40 -14.95 -9.61
N GLY A 196 26.65 -15.53 -8.43
CA GLY A 196 25.70 -15.51 -7.31
C GLY A 196 25.36 -14.08 -6.84
N HIS A 197 26.37 -13.21 -6.72
CA HIS A 197 26.14 -11.80 -6.36
C HIS A 197 25.29 -11.07 -7.42
N GLY A 198 25.56 -11.34 -8.70
CA GLY A 198 24.79 -10.79 -9.81
C GLY A 198 23.30 -11.19 -9.76
N LEU A 199 23.00 -12.42 -9.36
CA LEU A 199 21.63 -12.90 -9.24
C LEU A 199 20.82 -12.13 -8.19
N ILE A 200 21.43 -11.80 -7.05
CA ILE A 200 20.81 -11.03 -5.98
C ILE A 200 20.56 -9.57 -6.43
N LEU A 201 21.51 -8.97 -7.13
CA LEU A 201 21.36 -7.63 -7.72
C LEU A 201 20.18 -7.58 -8.71
N ILE A 202 20.06 -8.57 -9.59
CA ILE A 202 18.93 -8.68 -10.53
C ILE A 202 17.61 -8.77 -9.75
N GLY A 203 17.54 -9.60 -8.70
CA GLY A 203 16.37 -9.70 -7.83
C GLY A 203 15.97 -8.35 -7.23
N LEU A 204 16.92 -7.58 -6.70
CA LEU A 204 16.67 -6.23 -6.16
C LEU A 204 16.13 -5.27 -7.23
N LEU A 205 16.72 -5.24 -8.42
CA LEU A 205 16.28 -4.39 -9.53
C LEU A 205 14.85 -4.72 -9.98
N LEU A 206 14.51 -6.01 -10.05
CA LEU A 206 13.15 -6.46 -10.37
C LEU A 206 12.13 -6.00 -9.32
N VAL A 207 12.46 -6.09 -8.03
CA VAL A 207 11.59 -5.61 -6.94
C VAL A 207 11.37 -4.10 -7.07
N ILE A 208 12.42 -3.32 -7.35
CA ILE A 208 12.31 -1.86 -7.54
C ILE A 208 11.47 -1.54 -8.78
N GLY A 209 11.67 -2.22 -9.91
CA GLY A 209 10.87 -2.05 -11.12
C GLY A 209 9.37 -2.36 -10.89
N LEU A 210 9.08 -3.43 -10.16
CA LEU A 210 7.72 -3.81 -9.79
C LEU A 210 7.06 -2.83 -8.80
N ARG A 211 7.83 -2.06 -8.03
CA ARG A 211 7.32 -0.95 -7.20
C ARG A 211 6.99 0.27 -8.05
N ARG A 212 7.86 0.65 -9.00
CA ARG A 212 7.65 1.82 -9.88
C ARG A 212 6.41 1.67 -10.76
N THR A 213 6.18 0.48 -11.31
CA THR A 213 4.99 0.18 -12.13
C THR A 213 3.67 0.28 -11.35
N ARG A 214 3.69 0.10 -10.03
CA ARG A 214 2.52 0.29 -9.16
C ARG A 214 2.32 1.76 -8.73
N GLY A 215 3.40 2.55 -8.65
CA GLY A 215 3.34 3.95 -8.25
C GLY A 215 2.96 4.91 -9.38
N GLY A 216 3.39 4.64 -10.62
CA GLY A 216 3.15 5.53 -11.77
C GLY A 216 1.73 5.54 -12.34
N GLY A 217 0.79 4.79 -11.76
CA GLY A 217 -0.63 4.81 -12.15
C GLY A 217 -1.51 5.70 -11.27
N GLY A 218 -0.92 6.43 -10.32
CA GLY A 218 -1.64 7.20 -9.29
C GLY A 218 -1.75 8.71 -9.52
N ASP A 219 -1.04 9.28 -10.50
CA ASP A 219 -1.05 10.73 -10.75
C ASP A 219 -2.15 11.13 -11.74
N ALA A 220 -3.38 10.70 -11.46
CA ALA A 220 -4.56 11.42 -11.92
C ALA A 220 -4.98 12.36 -10.77
N PRO A 221 -4.97 13.70 -10.96
CA PRO A 221 -5.49 14.63 -9.97
C PRO A 221 -7.01 14.50 -9.94
N GLY A 222 -7.54 13.59 -9.12
CA GLY A 222 -8.99 13.43 -9.01
C GLY A 222 -9.41 12.34 -8.04
N GLY A 223 -10.03 12.75 -6.93
CA GLY A 223 -10.91 11.87 -6.16
C GLY A 223 -10.23 11.07 -5.04
N ARG A 224 -9.64 11.76 -4.06
CA ARG A 224 -9.43 11.18 -2.73
C ARG A 224 -10.80 11.06 -2.03
N ILE A 225 -11.61 10.09 -2.45
CA ILE A 225 -12.85 9.72 -1.75
C ILE A 225 -12.40 9.09 -0.43
N GLY A 226 -12.46 9.88 0.64
CA GLY A 226 -12.30 9.38 2.01
C GLY A 226 -13.34 8.30 2.26
N ARG A 227 -12.89 7.09 2.58
CA ARG A 227 -13.74 5.99 3.01
C ARG A 227 -14.43 6.40 4.31
N PRO A 228 -15.76 6.51 4.39
CA PRO A 228 -16.43 6.77 5.65
C PRO A 228 -16.28 5.52 6.52
N THR A 229 -15.63 5.66 7.66
CA THR A 229 -15.69 4.67 8.74
C THR A 229 -17.07 4.76 9.38
N THR A 230 -18.00 3.92 8.95
CA THR A 230 -19.31 3.78 9.61
C THR A 230 -19.15 2.94 10.87
N SER A 231 -18.89 3.59 12.02
CA SER A 231 -19.25 3.02 13.32
C SER A 231 -20.55 3.68 13.80
N GLY A 232 -21.68 3.23 13.25
CA GLY A 232 -23.01 3.65 13.65
C GLY A 232 -23.77 2.46 14.22
N ARG A 233 -23.72 2.29 15.54
CA ARG A 233 -24.56 1.35 16.30
C ARG A 233 -26.01 1.82 16.15
N ALA A 234 -26.81 1.05 15.40
CA ALA A 234 -28.25 1.26 15.32
C ALA A 234 -28.85 1.14 16.73
N SER A 235 -29.44 2.24 17.20
CA SER A 235 -30.29 2.24 18.40
C SER A 235 -31.72 2.37 17.87
N ASP A 236 -32.47 1.29 18.00
CA ASP A 236 -33.88 1.19 17.62
C ASP A 236 -34.75 1.82 18.72
N PRO A 237 -35.62 2.81 18.43
CA PRO A 237 -36.57 3.31 19.40
C PRO A 237 -37.99 3.03 18.91
N ARG A 238 -38.61 1.93 19.36
CA ARG A 238 -40.08 1.79 19.42
C ARG A 238 -40.53 0.51 20.13
N SER A 239 -40.91 0.63 21.39
CA SER A 239 -42.12 -0.01 21.94
C SER A 239 -42.36 0.40 23.39
N ASP A 240 -43.38 1.23 23.60
CA ASP A 240 -44.31 1.13 24.74
C ASP A 240 -45.63 1.79 24.28
N PRO A 241 -46.81 1.21 24.55
CA PRO A 241 -47.43 1.37 25.87
C PRO A 241 -48.24 0.17 26.42
N ARG A 242 -48.10 -0.05 27.73
CA ARG A 242 -49.14 -0.37 28.76
C ARG A 242 -49.86 -1.73 28.74
N SER A 243 -49.71 -2.50 29.84
CA SER A 243 -50.76 -2.81 30.86
C SER A 243 -50.37 -3.96 31.81
N GLU A 244 -50.00 -3.61 33.05
CA GLU A 244 -50.47 -4.17 34.36
C GLU A 244 -50.44 -5.72 34.69
N PRO A 245 -50.65 -6.17 35.97
CA PRO A 245 -49.56 -6.73 36.79
C PRO A 245 -49.81 -8.18 37.33
N ALA A 246 -48.91 -8.61 38.25
CA ALA A 246 -48.88 -9.85 39.07
C ALA A 246 -48.07 -11.02 38.44
N GLY A 247 -47.20 -11.75 39.13
CA GLY A 247 -46.73 -11.71 40.51
C GLY A 247 -45.70 -12.83 40.77
N ARG A 248 -45.19 -12.84 42.01
CA ARG A 248 -44.70 -14.01 42.77
C ARG A 248 -43.33 -14.67 42.42
N ILE A 249 -42.37 -14.43 43.34
CA ILE A 249 -41.45 -15.36 44.04
C ILE A 249 -40.67 -16.41 43.21
N GLY A 250 -39.33 -16.41 43.32
CA GLY A 250 -38.53 -17.58 42.96
C GLY A 250 -37.01 -17.38 42.94
N THR A 251 -36.41 -17.45 44.12
CA THR A 251 -35.04 -17.87 44.51
C THR A 251 -33.97 -18.23 43.46
N ALA A 252 -32.74 -17.94 43.90
CA ALA A 252 -31.50 -18.70 43.77
C ALA A 252 -30.52 -18.25 42.67
N GLY A 253 -29.40 -17.71 43.14
CA GLY A 253 -28.22 -17.41 42.35
C GLY A 253 -27.46 -18.67 41.93
N GLY A 254 -26.73 -18.52 40.83
CA GLY A 254 -25.76 -19.49 40.35
C GLY A 254 -24.67 -18.74 39.59
N GLY A 255 -23.64 -18.33 40.32
CA GLY A 255 -22.45 -17.71 39.76
C GLY A 255 -21.49 -18.75 39.18
N LEU A 256 -21.01 -18.46 37.97
CA LEU A 256 -19.65 -18.58 37.47
C LEU A 256 -18.82 -19.83 37.81
N THR A 257 -18.42 -20.56 36.76
CA THR A 257 -17.14 -21.28 36.70
C THR A 257 -16.39 -20.94 35.40
N PRO A 258 -15.09 -20.61 35.45
CA PRO A 258 -14.20 -20.68 34.31
C PRO A 258 -13.46 -22.03 34.31
N VAL A 259 -13.28 -22.63 33.13
CA VAL A 259 -12.43 -23.83 32.96
C VAL A 259 -11.07 -23.37 32.45
N ALA A 260 -10.06 -23.56 33.31
CA ALA A 260 -8.65 -23.48 32.97
C ALA A 260 -8.13 -24.83 32.45
N GLN A 261 -7.09 -24.71 31.64
CA GLN A 261 -6.34 -25.70 30.86
C GLN A 261 -5.15 -26.26 31.67
N GLN A 262 -4.58 -27.38 31.18
CA GLN A 262 -3.38 -28.14 31.60
C GLN A 262 -3.75 -29.41 32.40
N ASP A 263 -3.25 -30.63 32.10
CA ASP A 263 -1.92 -31.07 31.67
C ASP A 263 -1.94 -32.29 30.73
N ALA A 264 -0.87 -32.49 29.97
CA ALA A 264 -0.51 -33.78 29.38
C ALA A 264 0.96 -34.07 29.69
N ALA A 265 1.19 -35.25 30.28
CA ALA A 265 2.48 -35.91 30.43
C ALA A 265 2.83 -36.72 29.18
#